data_AF-A0A7S2M407-F1
#
_entry.id   AF-A0A7S2M407-F1
#
_cell.length_a   1.000
_cell.length_b   1.000
_cell.length_c   1.000
_cell.angle_alpha   90.00
_cell.angle_beta   90.00
_cell.angle_gamma   90.00
#
_symmetry.space_group_name_H-M   'P 1'
#
loop_
_entity.id
_entity.type
_entity.pdbx_description
1 polymer ?
#
loop_
_entity_poly.entity_id
_entity_poly.type
_entity_poly.pdbx_seq_one_letter_code
_entity_poly.pdbx_strand_id
1 'polypeptide(L)'
;WTEPVNYSAAAMSLASWMPQGSVPVLPPADPAHDHSTSQKQLAQLRTIYQRGVTHPMTGLDQFWQEYEAFERSHSDSLGTILVAEWLPKYQHARSIYLERNRVWTVHELKGGRLAVPPIGCNVEGAVAGVSTSGIGTMGGAGAAGVVGAGDDFGGEATGGAGAAGTGKPLSDSEYMAQMEDERVVLSKWRRRAAYERTNPERLSATDHASRVRASYSEEVCAFARHPEVWYEWSQWELLHGGSVAASTVSNSANTSDAQPSNQGTASAALIAPAKAGDAKSGGNAIRAVAVLGLGMESLPDSALLAQAQAEILERHLAGESKVACIKVLEQFVKRSPTTLGFVLLQRLVRRHQGVDAARSVFSNARRTLQVREEDLSLENEDGTGVSAATKQKDGINKDETND
;
A
#
# COMPACT_ATOMS: atom_id res chain seq x y z
N TRP A 1 24.67 -33.96 11.57
CA TRP A 1 23.22 -33.87 11.36
C TRP A 1 22.60 -35.24 11.07
N THR A 2 22.90 -36.24 11.91
CA THR A 2 22.28 -37.57 11.87
C THR A 2 21.61 -37.87 13.21
N GLU A 3 21.02 -36.84 13.83
CA GLU A 3 20.11 -37.12 14.94
C GLU A 3 18.78 -37.54 14.31
N PRO A 4 18.27 -38.75 14.62
CA PRO A 4 16.98 -39.18 14.14
C PRO A 4 15.91 -38.21 14.66
N VAL A 5 14.95 -37.85 13.79
CA VAL A 5 13.85 -36.97 14.18
C VAL A 5 13.07 -37.66 15.28
N ASN A 6 13.14 -37.11 16.50
CA ASN A 6 12.46 -37.68 17.65
C ASN A 6 10.98 -37.31 17.60
N TYR A 7 10.17 -38.19 17.00
CA TYR A 7 8.72 -38.04 16.90
C TYR A 7 7.98 -38.21 18.25
N SER A 8 8.67 -38.50 19.37
CA SER A 8 8.02 -38.73 20.66
C SER A 8 7.16 -37.53 21.13
N ALA A 9 7.64 -36.30 20.93
CA ALA A 9 6.91 -35.09 21.30
C ALA A 9 5.65 -34.90 20.44
N ALA A 10 5.76 -35.14 19.12
CA ALA A 10 4.63 -35.07 18.20
C ALA A 10 3.60 -36.18 18.47
N ALA A 11 4.05 -37.39 18.80
CA ALA A 11 3.19 -38.51 19.17
C ALA A 11 2.44 -38.27 20.48
N MET A 12 3.10 -37.70 21.51
CA MET A 12 2.44 -37.33 22.76
C MET A 12 1.39 -36.23 22.55
N SER A 13 1.64 -35.28 21.66
CA SER A 13 0.66 -34.25 21.29
C SER A 13 -0.53 -34.80 20.50
N LEU A 14 -0.33 -35.82 19.66
CA LEU A 14 -1.41 -36.45 18.89
C LEU A 14 -2.26 -37.40 19.74
N ALA A 15 -1.66 -38.03 20.77
CA ALA A 15 -2.33 -38.96 21.66
C ALA A 15 -3.51 -38.33 22.42
N SER A 16 -3.46 -37.02 22.70
CA SER A 16 -4.56 -36.31 23.38
C SER A 16 -5.79 -36.07 22.49
N TRP A 17 -5.64 -36.23 21.17
CA TRP A 17 -6.71 -36.06 20.17
C TRP A 17 -7.25 -37.39 19.64
N MET A 18 -6.67 -38.52 20.09
CA MET A 18 -7.04 -39.85 19.62
C MET A 18 -7.95 -40.59 20.63
N PRO A 19 -8.85 -41.47 20.16
CA PRO A 19 -9.70 -42.27 21.04
C PRO A 19 -8.88 -43.11 22.01
N GLN A 20 -9.31 -43.18 23.27
CA GLN A 20 -8.64 -43.92 24.35
C GLN A 20 -8.39 -45.38 23.93
N GLY A 21 -7.11 -45.79 23.90
CA GLY A 21 -6.68 -47.12 23.47
C GLY A 21 -6.14 -47.22 22.05
N SER A 22 -6.12 -46.14 21.26
CA SER A 22 -5.43 -46.10 19.97
C SER A 22 -3.99 -45.59 20.11
N VAL A 23 -3.04 -46.34 19.55
CA VAL A 23 -1.62 -45.94 19.53
C VAL A 23 -1.36 -45.17 18.25
N PRO A 24 -0.78 -43.95 18.30
CA PRO A 24 -0.39 -43.25 17.09
C PRO A 24 0.62 -44.11 16.32
N VAL A 25 0.29 -44.46 15.07
CA VAL A 25 1.22 -45.16 14.17
C VAL A 25 2.32 -44.17 13.81
N LEU A 26 3.43 -44.24 14.55
CA LEU A 26 4.66 -43.55 14.20
C LEU A 26 5.14 -44.05 12.83
N PRO A 27 5.69 -43.18 11.96
CA PRO A 27 6.39 -43.67 10.77
C PRO A 27 7.45 -44.69 11.24
N PRO A 28 7.63 -45.82 10.53
CA PRO A 28 8.62 -46.81 10.91
C PRO A 28 9.98 -46.11 11.02
N ALA A 29 10.76 -46.46 12.06
CA ALA A 29 12.16 -46.06 12.21
C ALA A 29 13.00 -46.78 11.15
N ASP A 30 12.68 -46.52 9.88
CA ASP A 30 13.39 -47.04 8.73
C ASP A 30 14.54 -46.06 8.44
N PRO A 31 15.80 -46.45 8.67
CA PRO A 31 16.94 -45.57 8.39
C PRO A 31 16.95 -45.09 6.93
N ALA A 32 16.38 -45.84 5.99
CA ALA A 32 16.24 -45.40 4.61
C ALA A 32 15.31 -44.18 4.47
N HIS A 33 14.23 -44.12 5.25
CA HIS A 33 13.32 -42.98 5.26
C HIS A 33 14.01 -41.72 5.83
N ASP A 34 14.71 -41.85 6.95
CA ASP A 34 15.44 -40.76 7.60
C ASP A 34 16.59 -40.22 6.75
N HIS A 35 17.33 -41.10 6.06
CA HIS A 35 18.32 -40.67 5.08
C HIS A 35 17.68 -39.93 3.91
N SER A 36 16.53 -40.40 3.39
CA SER A 36 15.85 -39.75 2.27
C SER A 36 15.32 -38.35 2.62
N THR A 37 14.81 -38.16 3.84
CA THR A 37 14.31 -36.87 4.33
C THR A 37 15.46 -35.90 4.59
N SER A 38 16.54 -36.36 5.21
CA SER A 38 17.77 -35.58 5.40
C SER A 38 18.34 -35.10 4.06
N GLN A 39 18.44 -35.96 3.05
CA GLN A 39 18.92 -35.57 1.71
C GLN A 39 18.02 -34.53 1.04
N LYS A 40 16.69 -34.62 1.21
CA LYS A 40 15.75 -33.60 0.72
C LYS A 40 15.95 -32.25 1.41
N GLN A 41 16.15 -32.25 2.73
CA GLN A 41 16.41 -31.03 3.50
C GLN A 41 17.70 -30.35 3.04
N LEU A 42 18.76 -31.12 2.78
CA LEU A 42 20.02 -30.60 2.25
C LEU A 42 19.87 -29.94 0.87
N ALA A 43 19.11 -30.57 -0.03
CA ALA A 43 18.82 -30.01 -1.36
C ALA A 43 18.01 -28.70 -1.26
N GLN A 44 17.04 -28.64 -0.34
CA GLN A 44 16.27 -27.43 -0.08
C GLN A 44 17.15 -26.31 0.48
N LEU A 45 17.98 -26.62 1.48
CA LEU A 45 18.89 -25.66 2.09
C LEU A 45 19.90 -25.10 1.09
N ARG A 46 20.46 -25.96 0.23
CA ARG A 46 21.31 -25.52 -0.90
C ARG A 46 20.57 -24.53 -1.80
N THR A 47 19.32 -24.82 -2.15
CA THR A 47 18.51 -23.93 -3.00
C THR A 47 18.29 -22.57 -2.33
N ILE A 48 18.11 -22.53 -1.01
CA ILE A 48 17.96 -21.28 -0.25
C ILE A 48 19.26 -20.48 -0.28
N TYR A 49 20.42 -21.10 0.01
CA TYR A 49 21.71 -20.42 -0.06
C TYR A 49 21.99 -19.89 -1.47
N GLN A 50 21.83 -20.73 -2.49
CA GLN A 50 22.06 -20.34 -3.88
C GLN A 50 21.17 -19.17 -4.31
N ARG A 51 19.92 -19.12 -3.85
CA ARG A 51 19.05 -17.95 -4.07
C ARG A 51 19.52 -16.73 -3.28
N GLY A 52 19.90 -16.89 -2.02
CA GLY A 52 20.33 -15.80 -1.15
C GLY A 52 21.62 -15.12 -1.62
N VAL A 53 22.63 -15.87 -2.07
CA VAL A 53 23.92 -15.32 -2.54
C VAL A 53 23.78 -14.48 -3.82
N THR A 54 22.67 -14.62 -4.55
CA THR A 54 22.37 -13.79 -5.73
C THR A 54 21.64 -12.50 -5.40
N HIS A 55 21.15 -12.34 -4.17
CA HIS A 55 20.33 -11.19 -3.79
C HIS A 55 21.17 -10.12 -3.09
N PRO A 56 21.24 -8.87 -3.61
CA PRO A 56 22.01 -7.81 -2.96
C PRO A 56 21.37 -7.39 -1.63
N MET A 57 21.91 -7.85 -0.51
CA MET A 57 21.40 -7.59 0.85
C MET A 57 22.50 -7.24 1.85
N THR A 58 22.09 -6.64 2.96
CA THR A 58 22.96 -6.44 4.13
C THR A 58 23.40 -7.79 4.68
N GLY A 59 24.69 -7.95 4.99
CA GLY A 59 25.24 -9.22 5.48
C GLY A 59 25.51 -10.27 4.39
N LEU A 60 25.47 -9.90 3.09
CA LEU A 60 25.74 -10.83 1.99
C LEU A 60 27.12 -11.52 2.09
N ASP A 61 28.15 -10.81 2.58
CA ASP A 61 29.49 -11.38 2.75
C ASP A 61 29.52 -12.47 3.83
N GLN A 62 28.76 -12.29 4.92
CA GLN A 62 28.58 -13.30 5.96
C GLN A 62 27.81 -14.51 5.41
N PHE A 63 26.73 -14.26 4.66
CA PHE A 63 25.93 -15.31 4.04
C PHE A 63 26.72 -16.15 3.03
N TRP A 64 27.66 -15.53 2.30
CA TRP A 64 28.58 -16.24 1.40
C TRP A 64 29.55 -17.16 2.17
N GLN A 65 30.12 -16.68 3.28
CA GLN A 65 31.01 -17.51 4.12
C GLN A 65 30.28 -18.74 4.68
N GLU A 66 29.03 -18.56 5.10
CA GLU A 66 28.17 -19.65 5.56
C GLU A 66 27.87 -20.65 4.44
N TYR A 67 27.64 -20.17 3.20
CA TYR A 67 27.46 -21.05 2.04
C TYR A 67 28.71 -21.88 1.72
N GLU A 68 29.90 -21.25 1.74
CA GLU A 68 31.15 -21.96 1.53
C GLU A 68 31.39 -23.03 2.59
N ALA A 69 31.15 -22.70 3.87
CA ALA A 69 31.26 -23.64 4.98
C ALA A 69 30.25 -24.79 4.83
N PHE A 70 29.02 -24.48 4.44
CA PHE A 70 27.97 -25.46 4.17
C PHE A 70 28.40 -26.44 3.07
N GLU A 71 28.81 -25.98 1.89
CA GLU A 71 29.15 -26.91 0.80
C GLU A 71 30.41 -27.75 1.12
N ARG A 72 31.44 -27.16 1.74
CA ARG A 72 32.64 -27.89 2.17
C ARG A 72 32.34 -28.93 3.25
N SER A 73 31.40 -28.65 4.16
CA SER A 73 31.01 -29.59 5.23
C SER A 73 30.28 -30.85 4.72
N HIS A 74 29.62 -30.76 3.56
CA HIS A 74 28.90 -31.89 2.96
C HIS A 74 29.77 -32.71 2.02
N SER A 75 30.53 -32.05 1.14
CA SER A 75 31.45 -32.71 0.22
C SER A 75 32.50 -31.70 -0.27
N ASP A 76 33.76 -31.93 0.06
CA ASP A 76 34.84 -30.98 -0.26
C ASP A 76 35.10 -30.85 -1.78
N SER A 77 35.04 -31.98 -2.50
CA SER A 77 35.24 -32.01 -3.95
C SER A 77 34.10 -31.33 -4.72
N LEU A 78 32.84 -31.66 -4.39
CA LEU A 78 31.67 -31.04 -5.01
C LEU A 78 31.51 -29.58 -4.56
N GLY A 79 31.80 -29.29 -3.30
CA GLY A 79 31.71 -27.94 -2.75
C GLY A 79 32.68 -26.97 -3.43
N THR A 80 33.91 -27.40 -3.73
CA THR A 80 34.87 -26.58 -4.48
C THR A 80 34.35 -26.19 -5.87
N ILE A 81 33.71 -27.13 -6.57
CA ILE A 81 33.12 -26.89 -7.90
C ILE A 81 31.95 -25.92 -7.80
N LEU A 82 31.02 -26.14 -6.85
CA LEU A 82 29.86 -25.28 -6.67
C LEU A 82 30.24 -23.86 -6.24
N VAL A 83 31.17 -23.73 -5.29
CA VAL A 83 31.66 -22.41 -4.86
C VAL A 83 32.25 -21.64 -6.05
N ALA A 84 33.04 -22.31 -6.90
CA ALA A 84 33.60 -21.68 -8.11
C ALA A 84 32.52 -21.26 -9.12
N GLU A 85 31.45 -22.04 -9.28
CA GLU A 85 30.32 -21.72 -10.16
C GLU A 85 29.51 -20.49 -9.66
N TRP A 86 29.30 -20.40 -8.35
CA TRP A 86 28.46 -19.36 -7.74
C TRP A 86 29.21 -18.08 -7.37
N LEU A 87 30.54 -18.13 -7.29
CA LEU A 87 31.38 -16.98 -6.96
C LEU A 87 31.12 -15.75 -7.86
N PRO A 88 31.04 -15.86 -9.21
CA PRO A 88 30.76 -14.69 -10.06
C PRO A 88 29.38 -14.07 -9.80
N LYS A 89 28.37 -14.90 -9.46
CA LYS A 89 27.01 -14.43 -9.16
C LYS A 89 26.97 -13.67 -7.83
N TYR A 90 27.66 -14.18 -6.81
CA TYR A 90 27.86 -13.47 -5.55
C TYR A 90 28.61 -12.15 -5.76
N GLN A 91 29.70 -12.14 -6.54
CA GLN A 91 30.45 -10.91 -6.82
C GLN A 91 29.59 -9.87 -7.54
N HIS A 92 28.74 -10.30 -8.49
CA HIS A 92 27.76 -9.42 -9.10
C HIS A 92 26.78 -8.85 -8.06
N ALA A 93 26.14 -9.70 -7.26
CA ALA A 93 25.21 -9.26 -6.22
C ALA A 93 25.86 -8.27 -5.22
N ARG A 94 27.11 -8.54 -4.83
CA ARG A 94 27.92 -7.67 -3.97
C ARG A 94 28.19 -6.31 -4.60
N SER A 95 28.54 -6.28 -5.90
CA SER A 95 28.76 -5.01 -6.61
C SER A 95 27.50 -4.14 -6.64
N ILE A 96 26.33 -4.76 -6.89
CA ILE A 96 25.04 -4.06 -6.89
C ILE A 96 24.65 -3.61 -5.48
N TYR A 97 24.96 -4.39 -4.45
CA TYR A 97 24.72 -3.98 -3.05
C TYR A 97 25.51 -2.72 -2.70
N LEU A 98 26.79 -2.68 -3.06
CA LEU A 98 27.63 -1.50 -2.82
C LEU A 98 27.18 -0.29 -3.65
N GLU A 99 26.74 -0.51 -4.88
CA GLU A 99 26.14 0.55 -5.72
C GLU A 99 24.84 1.08 -5.10
N ARG A 100 23.94 0.21 -4.64
CA ARG A 100 22.71 0.59 -3.95
C ARG A 100 22.96 1.47 -2.74
N ASN A 101 23.89 1.07 -1.88
CA ASN A 101 24.25 1.84 -0.69
C ASN A 101 24.82 3.23 -0.99
N ARG A 102 25.37 3.46 -2.20
CA ARG A 102 25.80 4.80 -2.65
C ARG A 102 24.64 5.66 -3.12
N VAL A 103 23.59 5.04 -3.65
CA VAL A 103 22.42 5.74 -4.18
C VAL A 103 21.42 6.08 -3.08
N TRP A 104 21.18 5.14 -2.17
CA TRP A 104 20.23 5.29 -1.08
C TRP A 104 20.61 4.42 0.12
N THR A 105 20.25 4.90 1.32
CA THR A 105 20.34 4.13 2.56
C THR A 105 19.03 4.23 3.33
N VAL A 106 18.72 3.21 4.14
CA VAL A 106 17.47 3.17 4.94
C VAL A 106 17.39 4.37 5.90
N HIS A 107 18.52 4.83 6.42
CA HIS A 107 18.61 6.00 7.30
C HIS A 107 18.25 7.30 6.56
N GLU A 108 18.81 7.51 5.36
CA GLU A 108 18.52 8.70 4.54
C GLU A 108 17.06 8.77 4.08
N LEU A 109 16.44 7.61 3.88
CA LEU A 109 15.03 7.47 3.50
C LEU A 109 14.08 7.61 4.70
N LYS A 110 14.59 7.65 5.94
CA LYS A 110 13.80 7.60 7.17
C LYS A 110 12.83 6.39 7.16
N GLY A 111 13.34 5.20 6.82
CA GLY A 111 12.55 3.98 6.50
C GLY A 111 11.66 3.37 7.61
N GLY A 112 11.52 4.03 8.76
CA GLY A 112 10.59 3.65 9.83
C GLY A 112 9.59 4.75 10.20
N ARG A 113 9.50 5.82 9.42
CA ARG A 113 8.56 6.91 9.69
C ARG A 113 7.11 6.49 9.43
N LEU A 114 6.20 7.00 10.25
CA LEU A 114 4.77 6.87 10.02
C LEU A 114 4.33 7.77 8.86
N ALA A 115 3.36 7.28 8.07
CA ALA A 115 2.76 8.08 7.01
C ALA A 115 1.89 9.19 7.61
N VAL A 116 2.38 10.42 7.52
CA VAL A 116 1.68 11.65 7.89
C VAL A 116 1.21 12.38 6.63
N PRO A 117 0.10 13.15 6.68
CA PRO A 117 -0.29 14.01 5.57
C PRO A 117 0.79 15.07 5.31
N PRO A 118 0.85 15.61 4.08
CA PRO A 118 1.75 16.71 3.75
C PRO A 118 1.55 17.86 4.73
N ILE A 119 2.66 18.43 5.19
CA ILE A 119 2.64 19.57 6.10
C ILE A 119 1.86 20.72 5.44
N GLY A 120 0.91 21.31 6.19
CA GLY A 120 0.02 22.36 5.67
C GLY A 120 -1.38 21.92 5.29
N CYS A 121 -1.65 20.61 5.28
CA CYS A 121 -3.01 20.11 5.22
C CYS A 121 -3.69 20.26 6.60
N ASN A 122 -3.80 21.48 7.12
CA ASN A 122 -4.73 21.74 8.20
C ASN A 122 -6.14 21.70 7.59
N VAL A 123 -6.94 20.72 8.00
CA VAL A 123 -8.37 20.72 7.69
C VAL A 123 -9.00 21.84 8.51
N GLU A 124 -9.00 23.05 7.96
CA GLU A 124 -9.85 24.14 8.44
C GLU A 124 -11.30 23.65 8.31
N GLY A 125 -11.88 23.16 9.42
CA GLY A 125 -13.20 22.53 9.45
C GLY A 125 -13.29 21.24 10.27
N ALA A 126 -12.18 20.68 10.75
CA ALA A 126 -12.25 19.67 11.80
C ALA A 126 -12.62 20.35 13.12
N VAL A 127 -13.93 20.47 13.37
CA VAL A 127 -14.49 20.79 14.69
C VAL A 127 -13.68 20.00 15.72
N ALA A 128 -13.13 20.69 16.73
CA ALA A 128 -12.35 20.09 17.80
C ALA A 128 -13.12 18.90 18.39
N GLY A 129 -12.80 17.71 17.89
CA GLY A 129 -13.39 16.47 18.31
C GLY A 129 -12.90 16.21 19.71
N VAL A 130 -13.83 16.31 20.65
CA VAL A 130 -13.74 15.78 22.01
C VAL A 130 -12.81 14.58 22.03
N SER A 131 -11.77 14.68 22.86
CA SER A 131 -10.93 13.57 23.27
C SER A 131 -11.81 12.41 23.74
N THR A 132 -12.10 11.47 22.85
CA THR A 132 -12.68 10.19 23.22
C THR A 132 -11.55 9.36 23.83
N SER A 133 -11.45 9.46 25.16
CA SER A 133 -10.79 8.49 26.00
C SER A 133 -11.06 7.07 25.50
N GLY A 134 -10.00 6.29 25.43
CA GLY A 134 -10.04 4.90 24.96
C GLY A 134 -11.16 4.11 25.61
N ILE A 135 -12.01 3.53 24.76
CA ILE A 135 -12.97 2.49 25.14
C ILE A 135 -12.14 1.28 25.57
N GLY A 136 -12.04 1.09 26.88
CA GLY A 136 -11.47 -0.11 27.49
C GLY A 136 -12.34 -1.32 27.18
N THR A 137 -11.73 -2.33 26.56
CA THR A 137 -12.32 -3.66 26.39
C THR A 137 -12.21 -4.42 27.71
N MET A 138 -13.35 -4.77 28.30
CA MET A 138 -13.42 -5.79 29.35
C MET A 138 -13.43 -7.19 28.73
N GLY A 139 -12.61 -8.10 29.28
CA GLY A 139 -12.67 -9.54 29.01
C GLY A 139 -11.44 -10.23 29.59
N GLY A 140 -11.58 -10.83 30.78
CA GLY A 140 -10.46 -11.23 31.62
C GLY A 140 -9.95 -12.66 31.45
N ALA A 141 -8.93 -12.98 32.27
CA ALA A 141 -8.77 -14.22 33.03
C ALA A 141 -7.35 -14.33 33.61
N GLY A 142 -7.24 -14.80 34.85
CA GLY A 142 -6.20 -15.79 35.20
C GLY A 142 -4.83 -15.31 35.70
N ALA A 143 -4.68 -15.39 37.02
CA ALA A 143 -3.59 -16.07 37.73
C ALA A 143 -2.12 -15.57 37.63
N ALA A 144 -1.63 -15.21 38.82
CA ALA A 144 -0.36 -15.61 39.45
C ALA A 144 0.96 -14.90 39.08
N GLY A 145 1.74 -14.57 40.14
CA GLY A 145 3.21 -14.65 40.08
C GLY A 145 3.97 -13.41 40.56
N VAL A 146 4.45 -13.48 41.80
CA VAL A 146 5.38 -12.57 42.49
C VAL A 146 6.85 -12.78 42.00
N VAL A 147 7.72 -11.81 42.34
CA VAL A 147 9.22 -11.70 42.27
C VAL A 147 9.79 -11.00 41.01
N GLY A 148 10.76 -10.07 41.07
CA GLY A 148 11.59 -9.52 42.15
C GLY A 148 12.62 -8.54 41.53
N ALA A 149 13.38 -7.85 42.41
CA ALA A 149 14.49 -6.92 42.15
C ALA A 149 15.41 -7.35 40.98
N GLY A 150 16.02 -6.48 40.17
CA GLY A 150 16.62 -5.18 40.42
C GLY A 150 18.05 -5.31 39.91
N ASP A 151 18.46 -4.53 38.92
CA ASP A 151 19.86 -4.35 38.57
C ASP A 151 20.07 -3.05 37.78
N ASP A 152 21.05 -2.32 38.27
CA ASP A 152 21.52 -0.99 37.93
C ASP A 152 22.54 -1.09 36.78
N PHE A 153 22.29 -0.40 35.65
CA PHE A 153 23.35 -0.14 34.67
C PHE A 153 23.10 1.17 33.93
N GLY A 154 23.83 2.20 34.35
CA GLY A 154 23.88 3.51 33.70
C GLY A 154 24.60 3.45 32.35
N GLY A 155 23.95 3.99 31.31
CA GLY A 155 24.52 4.23 30.00
C GLY A 155 23.82 5.42 29.35
N GLU A 156 24.54 6.53 29.22
CA GLU A 156 24.12 7.77 28.55
C GLU A 156 23.56 7.50 27.15
N ALA A 157 22.24 7.67 27.00
CA ALA A 157 21.57 7.78 25.72
C ALA A 157 20.77 9.09 25.74
N THR A 158 21.26 10.11 25.04
CA THR A 158 20.51 11.31 24.71
C THR A 158 19.40 10.96 23.72
N GLY A 159 18.32 10.37 24.22
CA GLY A 159 17.06 10.15 23.52
C GLY A 159 16.02 11.10 24.06
N GLY A 160 15.79 12.21 23.36
CA GLY A 160 14.68 13.12 23.64
C GLY A 160 13.36 12.43 23.35
N ALA A 161 12.75 11.84 24.38
CA ALA A 161 11.36 11.42 24.36
C ALA A 161 10.48 12.68 24.21
N GLY A 162 9.76 12.78 23.10
CA GLY A 162 8.81 13.84 22.84
C GLY A 162 7.72 13.85 23.90
N ALA A 163 7.80 14.82 24.80
CA ALA A 163 6.76 15.13 25.75
C ALA A 163 5.47 15.48 24.99
N ALA A 164 4.35 14.92 25.45
CA ALA A 164 3.02 15.42 25.18
C ALA A 164 2.90 16.82 25.80
N GLY A 165 3.43 17.82 25.09
CA GLY A 165 3.36 19.23 25.43
C GLY A 165 2.23 19.88 24.64
N THR A 166 1.37 20.59 25.34
CA THR A 166 0.41 21.56 24.79
C THR A 166 1.05 22.37 23.67
N GLY A 167 0.62 22.13 22.43
CA GLY A 167 1.29 22.61 21.22
C GLY A 167 1.32 24.14 21.15
N LYS A 168 2.51 24.71 21.28
CA LYS A 168 2.77 26.07 20.81
C LYS A 168 2.59 26.05 19.28
N PRO A 169 1.89 27.01 18.66
CA PRO A 169 1.84 27.08 17.20
C PRO A 169 3.29 27.15 16.67
N LEU A 170 3.63 26.21 15.79
CA LEU A 170 4.92 26.16 15.10
C LEU A 170 5.19 27.54 14.49
N SER A 171 6.40 28.06 14.67
CA SER A 171 6.76 29.30 13.99
C SER A 171 6.72 29.09 12.47
N ASP A 172 6.34 30.12 11.70
CA ASP A 172 6.30 30.05 10.24
C ASP A 172 7.64 29.54 9.65
N SER A 173 8.76 29.88 10.30
CA SER A 173 10.09 29.39 9.92
C SER A 173 10.28 27.89 10.15
N GLU A 174 9.82 27.35 11.27
CA GLU A 174 9.91 25.91 11.56
C GLU A 174 8.98 25.11 10.64
N TYR A 175 7.80 25.65 10.35
CA TYR A 175 6.86 25.06 9.42
C TYR A 175 7.44 24.93 8.00
N MET A 176 8.05 26.01 7.49
CA MET A 176 8.71 26.00 6.18
C MET A 176 9.90 25.05 6.13
N ALA A 177 10.66 24.94 7.23
CA ALA A 177 11.76 23.98 7.32
C ALA A 177 11.28 22.53 7.28
N GLN A 178 10.21 22.19 8.00
CA GLN A 178 9.66 20.82 7.99
C GLN A 178 9.08 20.45 6.61
N MET A 179 8.40 21.39 5.94
CA MET A 179 7.95 21.23 4.56
C MET A 179 9.09 20.88 3.59
N GLU A 180 10.21 21.59 3.72
CA GLU A 180 11.38 21.34 2.88
C GLU A 180 12.02 19.99 3.20
N ASP A 181 12.16 19.65 4.48
CA ASP A 181 12.65 18.34 4.91
C ASP A 181 11.81 17.19 4.34
N GLU A 182 10.49 17.31 4.36
CA GLU A 182 9.57 16.31 3.79
C GLU A 182 9.78 16.15 2.28
N ARG A 183 9.88 17.27 1.54
CA ARG A 183 10.16 17.27 0.10
C ARG A 183 11.52 16.65 -0.22
N VAL A 184 12.54 16.97 0.57
CA VAL A 184 13.89 16.40 0.42
C VAL A 184 13.84 14.90 0.65
N VAL A 185 13.15 14.41 1.67
CA VAL A 185 12.99 12.97 1.90
C VAL A 185 12.27 12.32 0.71
N LEU A 186 11.16 12.89 0.24
CA LEU A 186 10.44 12.36 -0.93
C LEU A 186 11.33 12.31 -2.18
N SER A 187 12.18 13.33 -2.40
CA SER A 187 13.14 13.34 -3.52
C SER A 187 14.14 12.17 -3.46
N LYS A 188 14.53 11.73 -2.26
CA LYS A 188 15.43 10.58 -2.06
C LYS A 188 14.71 9.27 -2.38
N TRP A 189 13.44 9.15 -2.02
CA TRP A 189 12.61 8.00 -2.40
C TRP A 189 12.43 7.91 -3.92
N ARG A 190 12.12 9.01 -4.59
CA ARG A 190 12.08 9.09 -6.06
C ARG A 190 13.41 8.71 -6.71
N ARG A 191 14.54 9.11 -6.10
CA ARG A 191 15.89 8.72 -6.56
C ARG A 191 16.08 7.20 -6.47
N ARG A 192 15.66 6.57 -5.37
CA ARG A 192 15.68 5.11 -5.22
C ARG A 192 14.83 4.43 -6.30
N ALA A 193 13.58 4.86 -6.50
CA ALA A 193 12.71 4.28 -7.53
C ALA A 193 13.29 4.47 -8.94
N ALA A 194 13.90 5.63 -9.22
CA ALA A 194 14.61 5.89 -10.48
C ALA A 194 15.79 4.95 -10.71
N TYR A 195 16.57 4.67 -9.67
CA TYR A 195 17.67 3.71 -9.75
C TYR A 195 17.19 2.29 -10.03
N GLU A 196 16.18 1.79 -9.30
CA GLU A 196 15.66 0.43 -9.54
C GLU A 196 15.04 0.29 -10.95
N ARG A 197 14.49 1.37 -11.52
CA ARG A 197 14.02 1.39 -12.92
C ARG A 197 15.13 1.15 -13.94
N THR A 198 16.40 1.40 -13.62
CA THR A 198 17.53 1.16 -14.55
C THR A 198 17.92 -0.31 -14.70
N ASN A 199 17.31 -1.21 -13.92
CA ASN A 199 17.61 -2.65 -13.88
C ASN A 199 19.10 -2.95 -13.61
N PRO A 200 19.66 -2.48 -12.48
CA PRO A 200 21.08 -2.68 -12.16
C PRO A 200 21.45 -4.17 -12.02
N GLU A 201 20.53 -5.00 -11.51
CA GLU A 201 20.67 -6.45 -11.36
C GLU A 201 20.53 -7.23 -12.68
N ARG A 202 20.18 -6.56 -13.81
CA ARG A 202 19.92 -7.20 -15.10
C ARG A 202 18.93 -8.36 -15.02
N LEU A 203 17.87 -8.16 -14.23
CA LEU A 203 16.81 -9.13 -14.03
C LEU A 203 16.00 -9.36 -15.30
N SER A 204 15.29 -10.51 -15.33
CA SER A 204 14.26 -10.79 -16.32
C SER A 204 13.17 -9.71 -16.28
N ALA A 205 12.41 -9.52 -17.38
CA ALA A 205 11.39 -8.48 -17.45
C ALA A 205 10.32 -8.61 -16.34
N THR A 206 9.97 -9.83 -15.94
CA THR A 206 9.00 -10.10 -14.87
C THR A 206 9.57 -9.75 -13.50
N ASP A 207 10.81 -10.14 -13.24
CA ASP A 207 11.46 -9.91 -11.94
C ASP A 207 11.86 -8.44 -11.78
N HIS A 208 12.29 -7.79 -12.86
CA HIS A 208 12.56 -6.35 -12.90
C HIS A 208 11.30 -5.56 -12.58
N ALA A 209 10.16 -5.90 -13.18
CA ALA A 209 8.90 -5.25 -12.86
C ALA A 209 8.52 -5.44 -11.38
N SER A 210 8.70 -6.63 -10.82
CA SER A 210 8.47 -6.89 -9.39
C SER A 210 9.41 -6.09 -8.47
N ARG A 211 10.68 -5.93 -8.85
CA ARG A 211 11.65 -5.10 -8.11
C ARG A 211 11.24 -3.62 -8.09
N VAL A 212 10.82 -3.08 -9.23
CA VAL A 212 10.36 -1.69 -9.30
C VAL A 212 9.06 -1.50 -8.51
N ARG A 213 8.12 -2.45 -8.57
CA ARG A 213 6.90 -2.43 -7.74
C ARG A 213 7.22 -2.41 -6.25
N ALA A 214 8.17 -3.22 -5.80
CA ALA A 214 8.59 -3.23 -4.40
C ALA A 214 9.09 -1.84 -3.98
N SER A 215 9.87 -1.16 -4.84
CA SER A 215 10.37 0.19 -4.54
C SER A 215 9.24 1.22 -4.35
N TYR A 216 8.21 1.20 -5.21
CA TYR A 216 7.04 2.08 -5.05
C TYR A 216 6.16 1.66 -3.86
N SER A 217 6.01 0.36 -3.60
CA SER A 217 5.23 -0.13 -2.46
C SER A 217 5.82 0.36 -1.14
N GLU A 218 7.15 0.32 -1.01
CA GLU A 218 7.84 0.84 0.16
C GLU A 218 7.75 2.37 0.26
N GLU A 219 7.84 3.10 -0.87
CA GLU A 219 7.66 4.56 -0.91
C GLU A 219 6.27 4.96 -0.42
N VAL A 220 5.25 4.28 -0.93
CA VAL A 220 3.85 4.49 -0.53
C VAL A 220 3.63 4.16 0.94
N CYS A 221 4.25 3.12 1.50
CA CYS A 221 4.15 2.86 2.94
C CYS A 221 4.65 4.06 3.78
N ALA A 222 5.68 4.76 3.31
CA ALA A 222 6.22 5.93 4.00
C ALA A 222 5.41 7.22 3.71
N PHE A 223 4.79 7.33 2.54
CA PHE A 223 4.06 8.52 2.07
C PHE A 223 2.59 8.24 1.72
N ALA A 224 1.92 7.34 2.45
CA ALA A 224 0.57 6.87 2.08
C ALA A 224 -0.46 8.00 1.99
N ARG A 225 -0.21 9.13 2.67
CA ARG A 225 -1.08 10.31 2.68
C ARG A 225 -0.75 11.35 1.61
N HIS A 226 0.22 11.06 0.73
CA HIS A 226 0.61 11.91 -0.38
C HIS A 226 -0.01 11.39 -1.68
N PRO A 227 -0.99 12.10 -2.26
CA PRO A 227 -1.66 11.61 -3.47
C PRO A 227 -0.72 11.54 -4.69
N GLU A 228 0.34 12.34 -4.73
CA GLU A 228 1.33 12.34 -5.80
C GLU A 228 2.08 11.00 -5.92
N VAL A 229 2.36 10.31 -4.80
CA VAL A 229 3.11 9.05 -4.80
C VAL A 229 2.27 7.92 -5.41
N TRP A 230 0.99 7.85 -5.05
CA TRP A 230 0.05 6.91 -5.65
C TRP A 230 -0.15 7.17 -7.14
N TYR A 231 -0.23 8.44 -7.53
CA TYR A 231 -0.34 8.83 -8.93
C TYR A 231 0.91 8.42 -9.71
N GLU A 232 2.12 8.73 -9.22
CA GLU A 232 3.39 8.37 -9.85
C GLU A 232 3.52 6.86 -10.06
N TRP A 233 3.19 6.05 -9.03
CA TRP A 233 3.20 4.59 -9.17
C TRP A 233 2.18 4.11 -10.20
N SER A 234 0.96 4.65 -10.20
CA SER A 234 -0.06 4.29 -11.19
C SER A 234 0.36 4.61 -12.63
N GLN A 235 1.02 5.76 -12.84
CA GLN A 235 1.54 6.14 -14.15
C GLN A 235 2.67 5.21 -14.59
N TRP A 236 3.53 4.79 -13.66
CA TRP A 236 4.55 3.80 -13.97
C TRP A 236 3.95 2.45 -14.37
N GLU A 237 2.93 1.95 -13.66
CA GLU A 237 2.24 0.70 -14.06
C GLU A 237 1.59 0.82 -15.45
N LEU A 238 0.96 1.96 -15.73
CA LEU A 238 0.31 2.23 -17.00
C LEU A 238 1.31 2.18 -18.16
N LEU A 239 2.46 2.84 -18.00
CA LEU A 239 3.46 3.03 -19.04
C LEU A 239 4.48 1.88 -19.14
N HIS A 240 4.83 1.26 -18.01
CA HIS A 240 5.98 0.36 -17.87
C HIS A 240 5.67 -0.96 -17.14
N GLY A 241 4.46 -1.12 -16.59
CA GLY A 241 4.07 -2.34 -15.89
C GLY A 241 4.12 -3.53 -16.84
N GLY A 242 5.22 -4.28 -16.83
CA GLY A 242 5.51 -5.51 -17.60
C GLY A 242 4.59 -5.84 -18.78
N SER A 243 4.88 -5.30 -19.96
CA SER A 243 4.43 -5.91 -21.22
C SER A 243 5.48 -6.91 -21.68
N VAL A 244 5.22 -8.19 -21.42
CA VAL A 244 5.92 -9.32 -22.07
C VAL A 244 5.59 -9.38 -23.58
N ALA A 245 4.77 -8.49 -24.13
CA ALA A 245 4.37 -8.52 -25.53
C ALA A 245 5.33 -7.78 -26.50
N ALA A 246 6.41 -7.16 -26.03
CA ALA A 246 7.36 -6.47 -26.92
C ALA A 246 8.49 -7.40 -27.45
N SER A 247 8.66 -8.60 -26.89
CA SER A 247 9.82 -9.44 -27.19
C SER A 247 9.51 -10.76 -27.93
N THR A 248 8.23 -11.13 -28.10
CA THR A 248 7.86 -12.46 -28.61
C THR A 248 6.75 -12.49 -29.67
N VAL A 249 6.48 -11.38 -30.38
CA VAL A 249 5.55 -11.39 -31.53
C VAL A 249 6.30 -11.57 -32.86
N SER A 250 7.12 -12.62 -32.95
CA SER A 250 7.61 -13.06 -34.26
C SER A 250 7.51 -14.56 -34.51
N ASN A 251 7.06 -15.40 -33.56
CA ASN A 251 6.77 -16.80 -33.86
C ASN A 251 5.81 -17.39 -32.83
N SER A 252 4.53 -17.52 -33.21
CA SER A 252 3.71 -18.72 -33.00
C SER A 252 2.25 -18.37 -33.25
N ALA A 253 1.83 -18.52 -34.50
CA ALA A 253 0.43 -18.71 -34.84
C ALA A 253 0.01 -20.14 -34.45
N ASN A 254 -1.26 -20.28 -34.08
CA ASN A 254 -2.02 -21.53 -33.84
C ASN A 254 -1.94 -22.09 -32.42
N THR A 255 -3.04 -21.94 -31.66
CA THR A 255 -4.04 -23.00 -31.45
C THR A 255 -5.16 -22.46 -30.56
N SER A 256 -6.40 -22.64 -31.01
CA SER A 256 -7.65 -22.36 -30.30
C SER A 256 -7.92 -23.44 -29.24
N ASP A 257 -8.21 -23.03 -28.00
CA ASP A 257 -9.29 -23.57 -27.15
C ASP A 257 -9.25 -22.94 -25.76
N ALA A 258 -10.32 -22.24 -25.36
CA ALA A 258 -10.49 -21.75 -23.99
C ALA A 258 -11.96 -21.78 -23.55
N GLN A 259 -12.21 -22.49 -22.45
CA GLN A 259 -13.42 -22.43 -21.60
C GLN A 259 -13.15 -21.49 -20.40
N PRO A 260 -14.17 -20.80 -19.83
CA PRO A 260 -13.97 -19.81 -18.78
C PRO A 260 -14.28 -20.36 -17.37
N SER A 261 -13.47 -20.02 -16.37
CA SER A 261 -13.87 -20.12 -14.96
C SER A 261 -13.23 -19.05 -14.04
N ASN A 262 -14.15 -18.21 -13.56
CA ASN A 262 -14.42 -17.67 -12.21
C ASN A 262 -13.40 -16.87 -11.37
N GLN A 263 -14.02 -15.96 -10.61
CA GLN A 263 -13.58 -14.82 -9.81
C GLN A 263 -12.68 -15.16 -8.61
N GLY A 264 -11.73 -14.27 -8.30
CA GLY A 264 -10.91 -14.29 -7.07
C GLY A 264 -10.30 -12.92 -6.74
N THR A 265 -10.68 -12.41 -5.55
CA THR A 265 -10.08 -11.39 -4.65
C THR A 265 -9.05 -10.37 -5.18
N ALA A 266 -9.36 -9.09 -4.97
CA ALA A 266 -8.62 -7.91 -5.42
C ALA A 266 -7.15 -7.80 -4.93
N SER A 267 -6.80 -8.41 -3.79
CA SER A 267 -5.45 -8.32 -3.23
C SER A 267 -4.43 -9.24 -3.92
N ALA A 268 -4.87 -10.26 -4.66
CA ALA A 268 -3.98 -11.18 -5.37
C ALA A 268 -3.58 -10.68 -6.78
N ALA A 269 -4.30 -9.69 -7.32
CA ALA A 269 -4.12 -9.19 -8.69
C ALA A 269 -2.81 -8.41 -8.89
N LEU A 270 -2.14 -8.00 -7.81
CA LEU A 270 -0.85 -7.31 -7.87
C LEU A 270 0.35 -8.27 -7.93
N ILE A 271 0.15 -9.56 -7.64
CA ILE A 271 1.23 -10.57 -7.54
C ILE A 271 1.14 -11.61 -8.67
N ALA A 272 -0.03 -11.83 -9.26
CA ALA A 272 -0.20 -12.83 -10.32
C ALA A 272 0.30 -12.32 -11.70
N PRO A 273 1.15 -13.08 -12.43
CA PRO A 273 1.42 -12.80 -13.83
C PRO A 273 0.12 -12.98 -14.61
N ALA A 274 -0.32 -11.93 -15.31
CA ALA A 274 -1.52 -11.96 -16.13
C ALA A 274 -1.42 -13.11 -17.15
N LYS A 275 -2.47 -13.96 -17.22
CA LYS A 275 -2.57 -15.02 -18.23
C LYS A 275 -2.43 -14.42 -19.62
N ALA A 276 -1.55 -15.02 -20.43
CA ALA A 276 -1.30 -14.66 -21.81
C ALA A 276 -2.57 -14.91 -22.63
N GLY A 277 -3.18 -13.85 -23.17
CA GLY A 277 -4.34 -13.97 -24.05
C GLY A 277 -4.97 -12.67 -24.49
N ASP A 278 -5.25 -11.74 -23.57
CA ASP A 278 -6.17 -10.64 -23.91
C ASP A 278 -5.51 -9.26 -24.03
N ALA A 279 -5.39 -8.85 -25.29
CA ALA A 279 -5.48 -7.50 -25.83
C ALA A 279 -4.66 -6.37 -25.16
N LYS A 280 -3.56 -6.03 -25.85
CA LYS A 280 -2.87 -4.71 -25.93
C LYS A 280 -3.42 -3.62 -24.98
N SER A 281 -2.62 -3.24 -23.97
CA SER A 281 -2.84 -2.16 -22.99
C SER A 281 -3.80 -2.44 -21.81
N GLY A 282 -4.64 -3.47 -21.85
CA GLY A 282 -5.62 -3.71 -20.77
C GLY A 282 -4.98 -4.07 -19.42
N GLY A 283 -3.99 -4.96 -19.39
CA GLY A 283 -3.37 -5.42 -18.15
C GLY A 283 -2.63 -4.33 -17.36
N ASN A 284 -1.98 -3.39 -18.06
CA ASN A 284 -1.27 -2.27 -17.45
C ASN A 284 -2.25 -1.27 -16.83
N ALA A 285 -3.32 -0.94 -17.57
CA ALA A 285 -4.36 -0.06 -17.09
C ALA A 285 -5.08 -0.64 -15.86
N ILE A 286 -5.33 -1.95 -15.84
CA ILE A 286 -5.92 -2.63 -14.67
C ILE A 286 -5.00 -2.50 -13.44
N ARG A 287 -3.69 -2.72 -13.59
CA ARG A 287 -2.73 -2.53 -12.49
C ARG A 287 -2.68 -1.08 -12.01
N ALA A 288 -2.65 -0.12 -12.93
CA ALA A 288 -2.68 1.30 -12.59
C ALA A 288 -3.95 1.69 -11.82
N VAL A 289 -5.11 1.20 -12.26
CA VAL A 289 -6.41 1.38 -11.55
C VAL A 289 -6.38 0.72 -10.17
N ALA A 290 -5.79 -0.47 -10.04
CA ALA A 290 -5.66 -1.15 -8.75
C ALA A 290 -4.80 -0.35 -7.75
N VAL A 291 -3.68 0.21 -8.20
CA VAL A 291 -2.83 1.10 -7.39
C VAL A 291 -3.61 2.34 -6.93
N LEU A 292 -4.35 2.98 -7.82
CA LEU A 292 -5.19 4.14 -7.45
C LEU A 292 -6.32 3.77 -6.50
N GLY A 293 -6.91 2.57 -6.65
CA GLY A 293 -7.90 2.04 -5.72
C GLY A 293 -7.34 1.87 -4.29
N LEU A 294 -6.15 1.29 -4.14
CA LEU A 294 -5.45 1.23 -2.86
C LEU A 294 -5.15 2.63 -2.30
N GLY A 295 -4.80 3.56 -3.17
CA GLY A 295 -4.62 4.97 -2.82
C GLY A 295 -5.90 5.59 -2.29
N MET A 296 -7.06 5.32 -2.89
CA MET A 296 -8.36 5.80 -2.43
C MET A 296 -8.84 5.13 -1.12
N GLU A 297 -8.39 3.91 -0.81
CA GLU A 297 -8.60 3.32 0.52
C GLU A 297 -7.82 4.09 1.59
N SER A 298 -6.61 4.54 1.25
CA SER A 298 -5.74 5.34 2.14
C SER A 298 -6.12 6.83 2.19
N LEU A 299 -6.64 7.37 1.10
CA LEU A 299 -6.98 8.78 0.88
C LEU A 299 -8.35 8.89 0.18
N PRO A 300 -9.45 8.60 0.90
CA PRO A 300 -10.78 8.60 0.32
C PRO A 300 -11.27 9.98 -0.14
N ASP A 301 -10.68 11.03 0.41
CA ASP A 301 -11.09 12.42 0.17
C ASP A 301 -10.28 13.08 -0.95
N SER A 302 -9.36 12.34 -1.59
CA SER A 302 -8.54 12.85 -2.68
C SER A 302 -9.29 12.85 -4.01
N ALA A 303 -9.76 14.03 -4.41
CA ALA A 303 -10.34 14.25 -5.73
C ALA A 303 -9.35 13.92 -6.88
N LEU A 304 -8.04 14.11 -6.64
CA LEU A 304 -7.00 13.84 -7.62
C LEU A 304 -6.93 12.34 -7.98
N LEU A 305 -6.93 11.47 -6.98
CA LEU A 305 -6.88 10.02 -7.19
C LEU A 305 -8.15 9.50 -7.85
N ALA A 306 -9.31 9.97 -7.39
CA ALA A 306 -10.60 9.60 -7.97
C ALA A 306 -10.70 10.02 -9.44
N GLN A 307 -10.26 11.23 -9.78
CA GLN A 307 -10.23 11.71 -11.17
C GLN A 307 -9.23 10.91 -12.02
N ALA A 308 -8.01 10.67 -11.53
CA ALA A 308 -7.01 9.91 -12.25
C ALA A 308 -7.50 8.48 -12.55
N GLN A 309 -8.16 7.83 -11.59
CA GLN A 309 -8.70 6.49 -11.78
C GLN A 309 -9.84 6.49 -12.81
N ALA A 310 -10.76 7.45 -12.72
CA ALA A 310 -11.84 7.60 -13.69
C ALA A 310 -11.33 7.86 -15.11
N GLU A 311 -10.26 8.66 -15.26
CA GLU A 311 -9.63 8.91 -16.55
C GLU A 311 -8.94 7.68 -17.16
N ILE A 312 -8.20 6.91 -16.36
CA ILE A 312 -7.55 5.69 -16.85
C ILE A 312 -8.60 4.67 -17.29
N LEU A 313 -9.66 4.51 -16.50
CA LEU A 313 -10.81 3.70 -16.89
C LEU A 313 -11.35 4.17 -18.24
N GLU A 314 -11.74 5.44 -18.33
CA GLU A 314 -12.38 6.02 -19.52
C GLU A 314 -11.53 5.89 -20.80
N ARG A 315 -10.21 6.05 -20.70
CA ARG A 315 -9.30 6.05 -21.86
C ARG A 315 -8.79 4.67 -22.26
N HIS A 316 -8.52 3.78 -21.31
CA HIS A 316 -7.74 2.56 -21.56
C HIS A 316 -8.53 1.25 -21.43
N LEU A 317 -9.71 1.29 -20.79
CA LEU A 317 -10.56 0.12 -20.63
C LEU A 317 -11.80 0.30 -21.54
N ALA A 318 -12.02 -0.62 -22.48
CA ALA A 318 -13.15 -0.56 -23.42
C ALA A 318 -14.41 -1.24 -22.85
N GLY A 319 -15.60 -0.80 -23.28
CA GLY A 319 -16.89 -1.44 -22.96
C GLY A 319 -17.52 -0.96 -21.64
N GLU A 320 -17.46 -1.79 -20.59
CA GLU A 320 -18.06 -1.56 -19.26
C GLU A 320 -17.45 -0.36 -18.50
N SER A 321 -16.33 0.16 -19.01
CA SER A 321 -15.59 1.27 -18.43
C SER A 321 -16.40 2.55 -18.23
N LYS A 322 -17.36 2.86 -19.12
CA LYS A 322 -18.22 4.05 -18.98
C LYS A 322 -19.01 4.05 -17.68
N VAL A 323 -19.48 2.88 -17.27
CA VAL A 323 -20.22 2.71 -16.01
C VAL A 323 -19.24 2.68 -14.84
N ALA A 324 -18.08 2.06 -15.01
CA ALA A 324 -17.06 1.97 -13.97
C ALA A 324 -16.48 3.34 -13.58
N CYS A 325 -16.13 4.21 -14.55
CA CYS A 325 -15.58 5.54 -14.25
C CYS A 325 -16.61 6.44 -13.55
N ILE A 326 -17.90 6.33 -13.91
CA ILE A 326 -18.99 7.05 -13.21
C ILE A 326 -19.12 6.54 -11.78
N LYS A 327 -19.11 5.21 -11.58
CA LYS A 327 -19.18 4.61 -10.24
C LYS A 327 -18.06 5.07 -9.32
N VAL A 328 -16.82 5.23 -9.83
CA VAL A 328 -15.70 5.74 -9.03
C VAL A 328 -15.98 7.15 -8.50
N LEU A 329 -16.42 8.08 -9.37
CA LEU A 329 -16.74 9.44 -8.95
C LEU A 329 -18.01 9.51 -8.09
N GLU A 330 -19.00 8.65 -8.32
CA GLU A 330 -20.17 8.53 -7.44
C GLU A 330 -19.78 8.06 -6.03
N GLN A 331 -18.89 7.08 -5.92
CA GLN A 331 -18.38 6.61 -4.63
C GLN A 331 -17.58 7.71 -3.90
N PHE A 332 -16.74 8.44 -4.64
CA PHE A 332 -16.01 9.59 -4.11
C PHE A 332 -16.97 10.65 -3.55
N VAL A 333 -17.93 11.12 -4.35
CA VAL A 333 -18.89 12.16 -3.95
C VAL A 333 -19.78 11.72 -2.78
N LYS A 334 -20.14 10.43 -2.71
CA LYS A 334 -20.89 9.88 -1.57
C LYS A 334 -20.09 9.93 -0.26
N ARG A 335 -18.77 9.77 -0.33
CA ARG A 335 -17.89 9.73 0.83
C ARG A 335 -17.41 11.12 1.25
N SER A 336 -17.00 11.95 0.29
CA SER A 336 -16.57 13.33 0.50
C SER A 336 -17.31 14.25 -0.47
N PRO A 337 -18.49 14.78 -0.06
CA PRO A 337 -19.27 15.68 -0.89
C PRO A 337 -18.56 17.02 -1.01
N THR A 338 -17.83 17.21 -2.11
CA THR A 338 -17.12 18.45 -2.42
C THR A 338 -17.66 19.07 -3.70
N THR A 339 -17.64 20.40 -3.80
CA THR A 339 -18.02 21.12 -5.02
C THR A 339 -17.24 20.61 -6.24
N LEU A 340 -15.93 20.42 -6.08
CA LEU A 340 -15.07 19.87 -7.13
C LEU A 340 -15.53 18.45 -7.53
N GLY A 341 -15.79 17.57 -6.56
CA GLY A 341 -16.29 16.21 -6.81
C GLY A 341 -17.57 16.18 -7.64
N PHE A 342 -18.55 17.00 -7.27
CA PHE A 342 -19.80 17.10 -8.03
C PHE A 342 -19.60 17.68 -9.43
N VAL A 343 -18.70 18.66 -9.62
CA VAL A 343 -18.36 19.19 -10.96
C VAL A 343 -17.72 18.12 -11.84
N LEU A 344 -16.78 17.34 -11.30
CA LEU A 344 -16.13 16.24 -12.02
C LEU A 344 -17.15 15.15 -12.40
N LEU A 345 -18.00 14.74 -11.46
CA LEU A 345 -19.06 13.77 -11.70
C LEU A 345 -20.05 14.28 -12.75
N GLN A 346 -20.49 15.54 -12.66
CA GLN A 346 -21.41 16.13 -13.62
C GLN A 346 -20.84 16.17 -15.04
N ARG A 347 -19.54 16.51 -15.19
CA ARG A 347 -18.84 16.50 -16.49
C ARG A 347 -18.82 15.11 -17.10
N LEU A 348 -18.50 14.11 -16.30
CA LEU A 348 -18.41 12.71 -16.73
C LEU A 348 -19.79 12.14 -17.11
N VAL A 349 -20.80 12.35 -16.25
CA VAL A 349 -22.19 11.93 -16.49
C VAL A 349 -22.76 12.62 -17.73
N ARG A 350 -22.51 13.92 -17.92
CA ARG A 350 -22.95 14.63 -19.13
C ARG A 350 -22.36 14.01 -20.41
N ARG A 351 -21.09 13.60 -20.36
CA ARG A 351 -20.39 13.01 -21.51
C ARG A 351 -20.93 11.63 -21.89
N HIS A 352 -21.30 10.79 -20.92
CA HIS A 352 -21.68 9.39 -21.16
C HIS A 352 -23.18 9.09 -21.08
N GLN A 353 -23.94 9.83 -20.26
CA GLN A 353 -25.38 9.61 -20.00
C GLN A 353 -26.27 10.78 -20.46
N GLY A 354 -25.68 11.90 -20.90
CA GLY A 354 -26.40 13.04 -21.45
C GLY A 354 -26.87 14.08 -20.42
N VAL A 355 -27.67 15.03 -20.90
CA VAL A 355 -27.98 16.27 -20.17
C VAL A 355 -28.91 16.04 -18.97
N ASP A 356 -29.90 15.17 -19.09
CA ASP A 356 -30.89 14.96 -18.02
C ASP A 356 -30.28 14.26 -16.80
N ALA A 357 -29.37 13.30 -17.02
CA ALA A 357 -28.59 12.69 -15.94
C ALA A 357 -27.69 13.74 -15.24
N ALA A 358 -27.04 14.63 -16.01
CA ALA A 358 -26.23 15.70 -15.44
C ALA A 358 -27.05 16.72 -14.62
N ARG A 359 -28.31 16.97 -14.99
CA ARG A 359 -29.25 17.80 -14.20
C ARG A 359 -29.62 17.12 -12.88
N SER A 360 -29.77 15.79 -12.87
CA SER A 360 -29.98 15.02 -11.64
C SER A 360 -28.80 15.15 -10.68
N VAL A 361 -27.56 14.99 -11.18
CA VAL A 361 -26.34 15.20 -10.38
C VAL A 361 -26.28 16.61 -9.81
N PHE A 362 -26.60 17.63 -10.60
CA PHE A 362 -26.63 19.01 -10.12
C PHE A 362 -27.70 19.25 -9.04
N SER A 363 -28.91 18.70 -9.24
CA SER A 363 -29.98 18.75 -8.22
C SER A 363 -29.57 18.07 -6.93
N ASN A 364 -28.83 16.95 -7.01
CA ASN A 364 -28.24 16.29 -5.85
C ASN A 364 -27.19 17.17 -5.18
N ALA A 365 -26.23 17.71 -5.94
CA ALA A 365 -25.20 18.62 -5.43
C ALA A 365 -25.81 19.79 -4.65
N ARG A 366 -26.88 20.41 -5.17
CA ARG A 366 -27.57 21.52 -4.49
C ARG A 366 -28.17 21.10 -3.14
N ARG A 367 -28.65 19.86 -3.01
CA ARG A 367 -29.20 19.34 -1.75
C ARG A 367 -28.08 18.93 -0.78
N THR A 368 -27.00 18.37 -1.28
CA THR A 368 -25.90 17.86 -0.45
C THR A 368 -24.96 18.97 0.05
N LEU A 369 -24.68 19.97 -0.79
CA LEU A 369 -23.77 21.09 -0.48
C LEU A 369 -24.49 22.30 0.11
N GLN A 370 -25.77 22.18 0.43
CA GLN A 370 -26.50 23.27 1.09
C GLN A 370 -25.85 23.53 2.45
N VAL A 371 -25.22 24.70 2.56
CA VAL A 371 -24.69 25.27 3.79
C VAL A 371 -25.85 25.32 4.79
N ARG A 372 -25.67 24.74 5.99
CA ARG A 372 -26.66 24.92 7.06
C ARG A 372 -26.67 26.41 7.38
N GLU A 373 -27.84 27.02 7.58
CA GLU A 373 -27.91 28.45 7.97
C GLU A 373 -27.05 28.76 9.21
N GLU A 374 -26.80 27.74 10.03
CA GLU A 374 -25.93 27.72 11.19
C GLU A 374 -24.46 28.09 10.85
N ASP A 375 -23.94 27.70 9.68
CA ASP A 375 -22.54 27.94 9.25
C ASP A 375 -22.31 29.37 8.72
N LEU A 376 -23.38 30.12 8.46
CA LEU A 376 -23.34 31.51 8.00
C LEU A 376 -23.40 32.53 9.14
N SER A 377 -23.65 32.09 10.38
CA SER A 377 -23.89 32.98 11.52
C SER A 377 -22.64 33.58 12.17
N LEU A 378 -21.43 33.27 11.70
CA LEU A 378 -20.17 33.74 12.30
C LEU A 378 -19.63 35.07 11.73
N GLU A 379 -20.34 35.74 10.83
CA GLU A 379 -19.88 37.03 10.25
C GLU A 379 -20.75 38.25 10.63
N ASN A 380 -21.56 38.19 11.69
CA ASN A 380 -22.36 39.34 12.15
C ASN A 380 -22.06 39.79 13.59
N GLU A 381 -20.78 39.82 13.95
CA GLU A 381 -20.31 40.63 15.09
C GLU A 381 -19.32 41.68 14.59
N ASP A 382 -19.79 42.65 13.82
CA ASP A 382 -19.36 44.05 13.95
C ASP A 382 -20.35 44.97 13.22
N GLY A 383 -20.98 45.85 14.01
CA GLY A 383 -22.21 46.53 13.64
C GLY A 383 -22.05 47.63 12.58
N THR A 384 -23.07 47.77 11.74
CA THR A 384 -23.70 49.06 11.45
C THR A 384 -25.15 48.81 11.03
N GLY A 385 -26.09 49.41 11.76
CA GLY A 385 -27.51 49.20 11.55
C GLY A 385 -28.01 49.73 10.22
N VAL A 386 -28.84 48.93 9.54
CA VAL A 386 -29.84 49.43 8.60
C VAL A 386 -31.15 48.70 8.90
N SER A 387 -32.09 49.42 9.52
CA SER A 387 -33.44 48.96 9.80
C SER A 387 -34.16 48.59 8.50
N ALA A 388 -34.58 47.33 8.38
CA ALA A 388 -35.53 46.91 7.36
C ALA A 388 -36.93 47.43 7.75
N ALA A 389 -37.42 48.39 6.98
CA ALA A 389 -38.75 48.96 7.10
C ALA A 389 -39.84 47.91 6.78
N THR A 390 -40.64 47.57 7.79
CA THR A 390 -41.89 46.83 7.64
C THR A 390 -42.91 47.71 6.89
N LYS A 391 -43.24 47.36 5.65
CA LYS A 391 -44.37 47.95 4.92
C LYS A 391 -45.68 47.48 5.56
N GLN A 392 -46.23 48.35 6.41
CA GLN A 392 -47.61 48.31 6.86
C GLN A 392 -48.50 48.74 5.67
N LYS A 393 -49.43 47.88 5.27
CA LYS A 393 -50.38 48.13 4.18
C LYS A 393 -51.67 48.64 4.80
N ASP A 394 -51.90 49.95 4.72
CA ASP A 394 -53.16 50.59 5.07
C ASP A 394 -54.28 50.09 4.14
N GLY A 395 -55.29 49.45 4.74
CA GLY A 395 -56.59 49.17 4.14
C GLY A 395 -57.63 50.06 4.79
N ILE A 396 -57.87 51.23 4.21
CA ILE A 396 -59.05 52.05 4.48
C ILE A 396 -60.20 51.44 3.68
N ASN A 397 -61.22 50.91 4.35
CA ASN A 397 -62.56 50.80 3.79
C ASN A 397 -63.55 51.34 4.83
N LYS A 398 -64.32 52.33 4.36
CA LYS A 398 -65.40 53.01 5.08
C LYS A 398 -66.55 52.03 5.33
N ASP A 399 -67.13 52.12 6.52
CA ASP A 399 -68.51 51.75 6.79
C ASP A 399 -69.46 52.55 5.87
N GLU A 400 -70.50 51.89 5.37
CA GLU A 400 -71.87 52.44 5.45
C GLU A 400 -72.91 51.35 5.13
N THR A 401 -73.84 51.23 6.07
CA THR A 401 -75.10 50.50 6.12
C THR A 401 -76.09 50.91 5.03
N ASN A 402 -76.89 49.98 4.50
CA ASN A 402 -78.36 49.99 4.59
C ASN A 402 -79.00 48.87 3.76
N ASP A 403 -80.03 48.27 4.38
CA ASP A 403 -81.18 47.49 3.88
C ASP A 403 -80.97 46.26 2.99
#